data_AF-A0A855GHR5-F1
#
_entry.id   AF-A0A855GHR5-F1
#
_cell.length_a   1.000
_cell.length_b   1.000
_cell.length_c   1.000
_cell.angle_alpha   90.00
_cell.angle_beta   90.00
_cell.angle_gamma   90.00
#
_symmetry.space_group_name_H-M   'P 1'
#
loop_
_entity.id
_entity.type
_entity.pdbx_description
1 polymer ?
#
loop_
_entity_poly.entity_id
_entity_poly.type
_entity_poly.pdbx_seq_one_letter_code
_entity_poly.pdbx_strand_id
1 'polypeptide(L)'
;MIYISSTLRRVKVSDNNNELGKRIKNIRLSLGDNMREFGQRFKGFEASDSIVSRWEKGKSVPSPERLKRIAELGNISVNELLYGDLKSYIIKNLEIDKDKTRLEEINEMLKLYIVDNALKYNVYHIINNDNFLYEDVLKYLELEIYNIIDQMINSGRAVIEKLKEKDTELLKKHSNSSAIIKKVLENKEIKNIDIIYDFSFIKSFNFNDGLFEEEKEYNTLNQMPNILGRYVTLNKQSLNVNVKPDDYIKLYKDSQAYFRDLFMIDYYHGDVFKKLYSIFNNDIPKEMSDKLQTLRNTFYIPMLDDLNKIKQNLINIRNNYSAPYSKDNLKSITFPATVKFNFKEYSIKELDDALESLNDHIRNYEETINKIDDISSGNIKEE
;
A
#
# COMPACT_ATOMS: atom_id res chain seq x y z
N MET A 1 9.29 13.46 28.56
CA MET A 1 10.11 14.67 28.30
C MET A 1 11.45 14.20 27.76
N ILE A 2 11.62 14.20 26.44
CA ILE A 2 12.84 13.70 25.80
C ILE A 2 13.82 14.87 25.69
N TYR A 3 14.93 14.79 26.41
CA TYR A 3 16.04 15.73 26.34
C TYR A 3 16.68 15.67 24.94
N ILE A 4 16.64 16.78 24.21
CA ILE A 4 17.35 16.96 22.95
C ILE A 4 18.78 17.40 23.30
N SER A 5 19.71 16.44 23.35
CA SER A 5 21.13 16.73 23.46
C SER A 5 21.77 16.87 22.08
N SER A 6 22.43 18.00 21.90
CA SER A 6 22.98 18.57 20.67
C SER A 6 24.28 17.91 20.21
N THR A 7 24.21 16.69 19.68
CA THR A 7 25.40 16.07 19.04
C THR A 7 25.07 15.52 17.66
N LEU A 8 24.66 16.41 16.75
CA LEU A 8 24.67 16.10 15.32
C LEU A 8 26.12 16.10 14.83
N ARG A 9 26.69 14.89 14.76
CA ARG A 9 27.95 14.63 14.06
C ARG A 9 27.73 15.03 12.59
N ARG A 10 28.45 16.05 12.12
CA ARG A 10 28.37 16.57 10.74
C ARG A 10 28.61 15.42 9.75
N VAL A 11 27.54 14.96 9.10
CA VAL A 11 27.67 14.23 7.84
C VAL A 11 28.44 15.14 6.89
N LYS A 12 29.53 14.63 6.32
CA LYS A 12 30.40 15.35 5.38
C LYS A 12 29.55 15.72 4.14
N VAL A 13 29.14 16.99 4.06
CA VAL A 13 28.14 17.54 3.12
C VAL A 13 28.55 17.40 1.62
N SER A 14 29.82 17.11 1.31
CA SER A 14 30.32 17.10 -0.07
C SER A 14 29.83 15.94 -0.95
N ASP A 15 29.63 14.75 -0.38
CA ASP A 15 29.32 13.55 -1.19
C ASP A 15 27.81 13.42 -1.47
N ASN A 16 26.98 13.93 -0.56
CA ASN A 16 25.53 13.84 -0.68
C ASN A 16 24.98 14.73 -1.81
N ASN A 17 25.65 15.85 -2.09
CA ASN A 17 25.23 16.79 -3.14
C ASN A 17 25.40 16.19 -4.55
N ASN A 18 26.39 15.33 -4.77
CA ASN A 18 26.59 14.67 -6.05
C ASN A 18 25.49 13.64 -6.34
N GLU A 19 25.08 12.85 -5.34
CA GLU A 19 24.00 11.88 -5.48
C GLU A 19 22.63 12.55 -5.64
N LEU A 20 22.36 13.64 -4.90
CA LEU A 20 21.20 14.50 -5.12
C LEU A 20 21.19 15.02 -6.58
N GLY A 21 22.32 15.54 -7.06
CA GLY A 21 22.45 16.03 -8.43
C GLY A 21 22.15 14.97 -9.49
N LYS A 22 22.62 13.73 -9.29
CA LYS A 22 22.30 12.59 -10.16
C LYS A 22 20.80 12.28 -10.17
N ARG A 23 20.14 12.26 -9.00
CA ARG A 23 18.69 12.04 -8.91
C ARG A 23 17.89 13.13 -9.62
N ILE A 24 18.25 14.41 -9.42
CA ILE A 24 17.64 15.55 -10.14
C ILE A 24 17.79 15.37 -11.64
N LYS A 25 19.00 15.02 -12.11
CA LYS A 25 19.27 14.76 -13.54
C LYS A 25 18.42 13.62 -14.09
N ASN A 26 18.29 12.52 -13.34
CA ASN A 26 17.49 11.37 -13.77
C ASN A 26 16.01 11.72 -13.89
N ILE A 27 15.45 12.46 -12.93
CA ILE A 27 14.07 12.97 -13.00
C ILE A 27 13.88 13.88 -14.21
N ARG A 28 14.82 14.80 -14.45
CA ARG A 28 14.75 15.66 -15.64
C ARG A 28 14.73 14.84 -16.94
N LEU A 29 15.63 13.87 -17.05
CA LEU A 29 15.76 13.04 -18.25
C LEU A 29 14.55 12.11 -18.44
N SER A 30 13.93 11.61 -17.37
CA SER A 30 12.71 10.80 -17.48
C SER A 30 11.51 11.60 -17.98
N LEU A 31 11.52 12.92 -17.80
CA LEU A 31 10.52 13.84 -18.35
C LEU A 31 10.80 14.26 -19.81
N GLY A 32 11.96 13.89 -20.36
CA GLY A 32 12.39 14.28 -21.71
C GLY A 32 12.88 15.72 -21.83
N ASP A 33 13.11 16.42 -20.72
CA ASP A 33 13.44 17.85 -20.73
C ASP A 33 14.95 18.12 -20.89
N ASN A 34 15.28 19.20 -21.60
CA ASN A 34 16.57 19.86 -21.43
C ASN A 34 16.61 20.73 -20.15
N MET A 35 17.79 21.23 -19.77
CA MET A 35 17.94 22.01 -18.52
C MET A 35 17.05 23.27 -18.46
N ARG A 36 16.82 23.91 -19.61
CA ARG A 36 15.99 25.11 -19.71
C ARG A 36 14.50 24.77 -19.54
N GLU A 37 14.03 23.74 -20.23
CA GLU A 37 12.65 23.23 -20.12
C GLU A 37 12.33 22.80 -18.68
N PHE A 38 13.26 22.06 -18.06
CA PHE A 38 13.11 21.66 -16.66
C PHE A 38 13.02 22.87 -15.73
N GLY A 39 13.87 23.87 -15.94
CA GLY A 39 13.87 25.13 -15.19
C GLY A 39 12.56 25.94 -15.31
N GLN A 40 11.80 25.75 -16.38
CA GLN A 40 10.50 26.37 -16.60
C GLN A 40 9.33 25.65 -15.89
N ARG A 41 9.54 24.43 -15.37
CA ARG A 41 8.50 23.69 -14.62
C ARG A 41 8.22 24.24 -13.23
N PHE A 42 9.02 25.21 -12.77
CA PHE A 42 8.93 25.89 -11.47
C PHE A 42 8.19 27.22 -11.59
N LYS A 43 6.92 27.20 -12.02
CA LYS A 43 6.11 28.41 -12.28
C LYS A 43 6.15 29.39 -11.11
N GLY A 44 6.58 30.63 -11.37
CA GLY A 44 6.66 31.71 -10.36
C GLY A 44 7.97 31.74 -9.57
N PHE A 45 8.88 30.79 -9.80
CA PHE A 45 10.23 30.76 -9.23
C PHE A 45 11.17 29.94 -10.13
N GLU A 46 11.16 30.27 -11.42
CA GLU A 46 11.87 29.55 -12.49
C GLU A 46 13.36 29.43 -12.18
N ALA A 47 13.99 28.37 -12.68
CA ALA A 47 15.43 28.18 -12.61
C ALA A 47 16.04 28.35 -14.01
N SER A 48 17.18 29.04 -14.10
CA SER A 48 17.95 29.03 -15.33
C SER A 48 18.59 27.66 -15.56
N ASP A 49 18.91 27.36 -16.82
CA ASP A 49 19.71 26.20 -17.21
C ASP A 49 21.04 26.12 -16.45
N SER A 50 21.68 27.28 -16.18
CA SER A 50 22.91 27.37 -15.40
C SER A 50 22.72 26.98 -13.93
N ILE A 51 21.55 27.25 -13.34
CA ILE A 51 21.21 26.83 -11.98
C ILE A 51 20.93 25.32 -11.95
N VAL A 52 20.14 24.82 -12.90
CA VAL A 52 19.87 23.37 -13.02
C VAL A 52 21.18 22.60 -13.21
N SER A 53 22.09 23.09 -14.06
CA SER A 53 23.42 22.49 -14.26
C SER A 53 24.24 22.43 -12.96
N ARG A 54 24.15 23.45 -12.10
CA ARG A 54 24.84 23.45 -10.80
C ARG A 54 24.24 22.42 -9.85
N TRP A 55 22.92 22.26 -9.81
CA TRP A 55 22.26 21.22 -9.03
C TRP A 55 22.71 19.83 -9.47
N GLU A 56 22.67 19.54 -10.77
CA GLU A 56 23.04 18.23 -11.31
C GLU A 56 24.52 17.87 -11.10
N LYS A 57 25.37 18.88 -10.98
CA LYS A 57 26.81 18.74 -10.69
C LYS A 57 27.12 18.79 -9.19
N GLY A 58 26.11 18.81 -8.31
CA GLY A 58 26.28 18.89 -6.87
C GLY A 58 26.93 20.18 -6.36
N LYS A 59 26.99 21.24 -7.19
CA LYS A 59 27.62 22.53 -6.84
C LYS A 59 26.73 23.43 -5.97
N SER A 60 25.42 23.20 -5.98
CA SER A 60 24.45 23.89 -5.14
C SER A 60 23.25 23.00 -4.88
N VAL A 61 22.52 23.26 -3.80
CA VAL A 61 21.27 22.57 -3.45
C VAL A 61 20.08 23.45 -3.88
N PRO A 62 18.99 22.90 -4.44
CA PRO A 62 17.77 23.67 -4.70
C PRO A 62 17.15 24.22 -3.39
N SER A 63 16.31 25.25 -3.50
CA SER A 63 15.55 25.74 -2.32
C SER A 63 14.51 24.71 -1.88
N PRO A 64 13.98 24.78 -0.65
CA PRO A 64 12.94 23.86 -0.17
C PRO A 64 11.72 23.74 -1.10
N GLU A 65 11.25 24.86 -1.66
CA GLU A 65 10.12 24.89 -2.60
C GLU A 65 10.46 24.15 -3.90
N ARG A 66 11.70 24.30 -4.38
CA ARG A 66 12.18 23.62 -5.58
C ARG A 66 12.43 22.13 -5.32
N LEU A 67 12.95 21.75 -4.16
CA LEU A 67 13.09 20.35 -3.77
C LEU A 67 11.73 19.66 -3.73
N LYS A 68 10.74 20.29 -3.11
CA LYS A 68 9.36 19.77 -3.10
C LYS A 68 8.83 19.60 -4.52
N ARG A 69 9.01 20.60 -5.38
CA ARG A 69 8.55 20.53 -6.78
C ARG A 69 9.28 19.47 -7.61
N ILE A 70 10.59 19.29 -7.41
CA ILE A 70 11.36 18.23 -8.07
C ILE A 70 10.87 16.86 -7.62
N ALA A 71 10.64 16.67 -6.31
CA ALA A 71 10.15 15.43 -5.75
C ALA A 71 8.76 15.07 -6.33
N GLU A 72 7.85 16.04 -6.41
CA GLU A 72 6.55 15.89 -7.08
C GLU A 72 6.69 15.48 -8.55
N LEU A 73 7.59 16.12 -9.30
CA LEU A 73 7.85 15.80 -10.72
C LEU A 73 8.42 14.38 -10.90
N GLY A 74 9.20 13.91 -9.93
CA GLY A 74 9.78 12.56 -9.92
C GLY A 74 8.87 11.49 -9.32
N ASN A 75 7.71 11.86 -8.76
CA ASN A 75 6.85 10.98 -7.97
C ASN A 75 7.60 10.24 -6.84
N ILE A 76 8.46 10.97 -6.12
CA ILE A 76 9.21 10.48 -4.97
C ILE A 76 9.06 11.43 -3.78
N SER A 77 9.44 10.98 -2.58
CA SER A 77 9.47 11.87 -1.40
C SER A 77 10.66 12.84 -1.45
N VAL A 78 10.56 13.95 -0.70
CA VAL A 78 11.71 14.87 -0.54
C VAL A 78 12.89 14.17 0.15
N ASN A 79 12.63 13.28 1.11
CA ASN A 79 13.68 12.47 1.72
C ASN A 79 14.41 11.61 0.70
N GLU A 80 13.65 10.94 -0.18
CA GLU A 80 14.23 10.07 -1.20
C GLU A 80 15.05 10.87 -2.23
N LEU A 81 14.57 12.06 -2.60
CA LEU A 81 15.33 12.97 -3.45
C LEU A 81 16.65 13.40 -2.78
N LEU A 82 16.63 13.74 -1.50
CA LEU A 82 17.80 14.22 -0.76
C LEU A 82 18.79 13.11 -0.42
N TYR A 83 18.29 11.94 -0.02
CA TYR A 83 19.07 10.93 0.67
C TYR A 83 19.13 9.58 -0.05
N GLY A 84 18.30 9.36 -1.07
CA GLY A 84 18.11 8.05 -1.70
C GLY A 84 17.16 7.18 -0.89
N ASP A 85 17.27 5.86 -0.99
CA ASP A 85 16.40 4.97 -0.24
C ASP A 85 16.71 4.99 1.27
N LEU A 86 15.66 4.86 2.08
CA LEU A 86 15.75 4.88 3.55
C LEU A 86 16.77 3.87 4.09
N LYS A 87 16.76 2.65 3.56
CA LYS A 87 17.60 1.57 4.07
C LYS A 87 19.08 1.90 3.88
N SER A 88 19.48 2.32 2.68
CA SER A 88 20.85 2.76 2.40
C SER A 88 21.25 3.97 3.22
N TYR A 89 20.34 4.94 3.41
CA TYR A 89 20.59 6.08 4.28
C TYR A 89 20.89 5.63 5.71
N ILE A 90 20.08 4.74 6.28
CA ILE A 90 20.31 4.23 7.65
C ILE A 90 21.60 3.41 7.72
N ILE A 91 21.86 2.50 6.78
CA ILE A 91 23.10 1.70 6.78
C ILE A 91 24.34 2.60 6.72
N LYS A 92 24.29 3.69 5.96
CA LYS A 92 25.41 4.62 5.84
C LYS A 92 25.64 5.43 7.11
N ASN A 93 24.58 5.85 7.80
CA ASN A 93 24.67 6.82 8.89
C ASN A 93 24.57 6.22 10.30
N LEU A 94 23.96 5.05 10.47
CA LEU A 94 23.83 4.38 11.75
C LEU A 94 25.16 3.73 12.15
N GLU A 95 25.73 4.09 13.28
CA GLU A 95 26.89 3.40 13.85
C GLU A 95 26.44 2.37 14.88
N ILE A 96 26.91 1.12 14.75
CA ILE A 96 26.65 0.06 15.73
C ILE A 96 28.00 -0.34 16.33
N ASP A 97 28.17 -0.05 17.61
CA ASP A 97 29.35 -0.42 18.37
C ASP A 97 29.24 -1.89 18.80
N LYS A 98 30.10 -2.74 18.24
CA LYS A 98 30.13 -4.18 18.52
C LYS A 98 30.23 -4.46 20.02
N ASP A 99 31.01 -3.67 20.76
CA ASP A 99 31.31 -3.92 22.18
C ASP A 99 30.08 -3.66 23.08
N LYS A 100 29.06 -3.00 22.55
CA LYS A 100 27.75 -2.80 23.20
C LYS A 100 26.72 -3.86 22.82
N THR A 101 27.12 -4.86 22.03
CA THR A 101 26.25 -5.96 21.59
C THR A 101 26.80 -7.29 22.09
N ARG A 102 25.97 -8.33 22.02
CA ARG A 102 26.40 -9.72 22.25
C ARG A 102 26.88 -10.41 20.96
N LEU A 103 27.10 -9.67 19.87
CA LEU A 103 27.44 -10.23 18.57
C LEU A 103 28.94 -10.52 18.44
N GLU A 104 29.27 -11.59 17.73
CA GLU A 104 30.66 -12.01 17.52
C GLU A 104 31.44 -11.04 16.62
N GLU A 105 30.75 -10.36 15.70
CA GLU A 105 31.26 -9.32 14.80
C GLU A 105 30.12 -8.45 14.27
N ILE A 106 30.44 -7.31 13.65
CA ILE A 106 29.50 -6.49 12.88
C ILE A 106 30.14 -6.16 11.53
N ASN A 107 29.81 -6.94 10.52
CA ASN A 107 30.18 -6.68 9.13
C ASN A 107 29.02 -5.99 8.38
N GLU A 108 29.26 -5.54 7.14
CA GLU A 108 28.25 -4.82 6.34
C GLU A 108 26.98 -5.65 6.10
N MET A 109 27.14 -6.95 5.86
CA MET A 109 26.01 -7.86 5.64
C MET A 109 25.18 -8.01 6.92
N LEU A 110 25.81 -8.25 8.08
CA LEU A 110 25.09 -8.35 9.34
C LEU A 110 24.35 -7.05 9.67
N LYS A 111 25.00 -5.91 9.46
CA LYS A 111 24.37 -4.59 9.64
C LYS A 111 23.14 -4.43 8.76
N LEU A 112 23.19 -4.88 7.51
CA LEU A 112 22.05 -4.89 6.61
C LEU A 112 20.88 -5.72 7.18
N TYR A 113 21.14 -6.93 7.70
CA TYR A 113 20.11 -7.76 8.33
C TYR A 113 19.51 -7.11 9.59
N ILE A 114 20.34 -6.52 10.44
CA ILE A 114 19.86 -5.81 11.64
C ILE A 114 18.95 -4.65 11.23
N VAL A 115 19.41 -3.80 10.30
CA VAL A 115 18.66 -2.62 9.85
C VAL A 115 17.34 -3.04 9.17
N ASP A 116 17.36 -4.05 8.29
CA ASP A 116 16.15 -4.51 7.62
C ASP A 116 15.08 -5.00 8.62
N ASN A 117 15.49 -5.80 9.59
CA ASN A 117 14.58 -6.27 10.64
C ASN A 117 14.08 -5.13 11.53
N ALA A 118 14.95 -4.20 11.92
CA ALA A 118 14.56 -3.05 12.74
C ALA A 118 13.55 -2.16 11.99
N LEU A 119 13.78 -1.89 10.70
CA LEU A 119 12.85 -1.11 9.88
C LEU A 119 11.50 -1.82 9.77
N LYS A 120 11.50 -3.13 9.55
CA LYS A 120 10.29 -3.94 9.35
C LYS A 120 9.46 -4.12 10.63
N TYR A 121 10.09 -4.32 11.78
CA TYR A 121 9.38 -4.72 13.00
C TYR A 121 9.30 -3.63 14.07
N ASN A 122 10.19 -2.64 14.05
CA ASN A 122 10.27 -1.62 15.09
C ASN A 122 9.92 -0.23 14.57
N VAL A 123 10.26 0.09 13.32
CA VAL A 123 10.06 1.43 12.74
C VAL A 123 8.85 1.50 11.81
N TYR A 124 8.23 0.37 11.45
CA TYR A 124 7.10 0.32 10.50
C TYR A 124 5.99 1.34 10.79
N HIS A 125 5.66 1.55 12.07
CA HIS A 125 4.66 2.54 12.49
C HIS A 125 5.08 4.00 12.24
N ILE A 126 6.38 4.30 12.27
CA ILE A 126 6.95 5.62 11.97
C ILE A 126 6.94 5.84 10.45
N ILE A 127 7.36 4.83 9.68
CA ILE A 127 7.50 4.92 8.21
C ILE A 127 6.14 5.05 7.50
N ASN A 128 5.08 4.52 8.09
CA ASN A 128 3.72 4.64 7.54
C ASN A 128 3.06 5.99 7.79
N ASN A 129 3.75 6.94 8.41
CA ASN A 129 3.27 8.31 8.51
C ASN A 129 3.65 9.08 7.23
N ASP A 130 2.66 9.69 6.55
CA ASP A 130 2.82 10.37 5.26
C ASP A 130 3.95 11.42 5.20
N ASN A 131 4.47 11.89 6.34
CA ASN A 131 5.50 12.92 6.42
C ASN A 131 6.68 12.59 7.34
N PHE A 132 7.00 11.31 7.57
CA PHE A 132 8.15 10.98 8.41
C PHE A 132 9.48 11.49 7.82
N LEU A 133 10.44 11.84 8.69
CA LEU A 133 11.80 12.22 8.28
C LEU A 133 12.76 11.04 8.47
N TYR A 134 13.70 10.88 7.55
CA TYR A 134 14.74 9.84 7.68
C TYR A 134 15.61 10.05 8.92
N GLU A 135 15.81 11.30 9.33
CA GLU A 135 16.53 11.67 10.54
C GLU A 135 15.81 11.21 11.81
N ASP A 136 14.47 11.22 11.84
CA ASP A 136 13.71 10.71 12.98
C ASP A 136 13.85 9.19 13.10
N VAL A 137 13.86 8.48 11.97
CA VAL A 137 14.13 7.04 11.94
C VAL A 137 15.56 6.73 12.42
N LEU A 138 16.55 7.48 11.92
CA LEU A 138 17.94 7.32 12.34
C LEU A 138 18.08 7.53 13.84
N LYS A 139 17.51 8.62 14.37
CA LYS A 139 17.55 8.94 15.80
C LYS A 139 16.88 7.88 16.65
N TYR A 140 15.73 7.36 16.22
CA TYR A 140 15.08 6.24 16.91
C TYR A 140 16.00 5.02 16.97
N LEU A 141 16.63 4.66 15.85
CA LEU A 141 17.53 3.51 15.79
C LEU A 141 18.80 3.75 16.61
N GLU A 142 19.40 4.93 16.59
CA GLU A 142 20.56 5.26 17.44
C GLU A 142 20.28 5.04 18.94
N LEU A 143 19.03 5.24 19.38
CA LEU A 143 18.59 5.01 20.75
C LEU A 143 18.28 3.55 21.04
N GLU A 144 17.61 2.85 20.11
CA GLU A 144 17.03 1.53 20.38
C GLU A 144 17.81 0.36 19.79
N ILE A 145 18.80 0.57 18.92
CA ILE A 145 19.42 -0.52 18.13
C ILE A 145 19.99 -1.65 19.00
N TYR A 146 20.59 -1.33 20.15
CA TYR A 146 21.14 -2.33 21.07
C TYR A 146 20.04 -3.16 21.73
N ASN A 147 18.96 -2.51 22.17
CA ASN A 147 17.77 -3.19 22.71
C ASN A 147 17.13 -4.08 21.65
N ILE A 148 17.05 -3.61 20.40
CA ILE A 148 16.51 -4.37 19.27
C ILE A 148 17.35 -5.62 19.03
N ILE A 149 18.68 -5.49 18.96
CA ILE A 149 19.59 -6.62 18.79
C ILE A 149 19.42 -7.63 19.94
N ASP A 150 19.34 -7.17 21.18
CA ASP A 150 19.14 -8.05 22.34
C ASP A 150 17.79 -8.77 22.31
N GLN A 151 16.71 -8.08 21.93
CA GLN A 151 15.40 -8.69 21.72
C GLN A 151 15.45 -9.77 20.63
N MET A 152 16.15 -9.50 19.52
CA MET A 152 16.33 -10.47 18.44
C MET A 152 17.04 -11.72 18.95
N ILE A 153 18.16 -11.54 19.67
CA ILE A 153 18.96 -12.63 20.23
C ILE A 153 18.14 -13.45 21.23
N ASN A 154 17.44 -12.80 22.16
CA ASN A 154 16.66 -13.48 23.18
C ASN A 154 15.48 -14.25 22.59
N SER A 155 14.80 -13.67 21.59
CA SER A 155 13.74 -14.34 20.85
C SER A 155 14.25 -15.57 20.09
N GLY A 156 15.42 -15.47 19.43
CA GLY A 156 16.04 -16.59 18.75
C GLY A 156 16.46 -17.71 19.71
N ARG A 157 17.01 -17.37 20.88
CA ARG A 157 17.36 -18.36 21.91
C ARG A 157 16.15 -19.14 22.41
N ALA A 158 15.03 -18.46 22.66
CA ALA A 158 13.78 -19.13 23.03
C ALA A 158 13.29 -20.09 21.94
N VAL A 159 13.40 -19.70 20.66
CA VAL A 159 13.07 -20.58 19.53
C VAL A 159 13.99 -21.78 19.45
N ILE A 160 15.31 -21.59 19.65
CA ILE A 160 16.28 -22.69 19.62
C ILE A 160 15.97 -23.75 20.69
N GLU A 161 15.60 -23.35 21.91
CA GLU A 161 15.21 -24.31 22.95
C GLU A 161 13.95 -25.10 22.55
N LYS A 162 12.92 -24.42 22.02
CA LYS A 162 11.74 -25.11 21.47
C LYS A 162 12.09 -26.09 20.35
N LEU A 163 13.01 -25.71 19.45
CA LEU A 163 13.42 -26.57 18.35
C LEU A 163 14.14 -27.83 18.83
N LYS A 164 14.94 -27.75 19.90
CA LYS A 164 15.62 -28.93 20.48
C LYS A 164 14.65 -29.98 21.02
N GLU A 165 13.43 -29.58 21.38
CA GLU A 165 12.38 -30.47 21.89
C GLU A 165 11.56 -31.12 20.75
N LYS A 166 11.75 -30.69 19.50
CA LYS A 166 10.97 -31.19 18.34
C LYS A 166 11.45 -32.56 17.87
N ASP A 167 10.52 -33.28 17.25
CA ASP A 167 10.83 -34.53 16.54
C ASP A 167 11.89 -34.32 15.45
N THR A 168 12.86 -35.23 15.39
CA THR A 168 14.01 -35.11 14.48
C THR A 168 13.60 -35.26 13.01
N GLU A 169 12.65 -36.15 12.70
CA GLU A 169 12.17 -36.34 11.32
C GLU A 169 11.39 -35.11 10.85
N LEU A 170 10.63 -34.48 11.75
CA LEU A 170 9.98 -33.20 11.48
C LEU A 170 11.00 -32.09 11.18
N LEU A 171 12.03 -31.92 12.01
CA LEU A 171 13.07 -30.92 11.77
C LEU A 171 13.81 -31.15 10.44
N LYS A 172 14.06 -32.40 10.04
CA LYS A 172 14.70 -32.72 8.75
C LYS A 172 13.92 -32.17 7.56
N LYS A 173 12.57 -32.20 7.60
CA LYS A 173 11.72 -31.63 6.54
C LYS A 173 11.92 -30.12 6.38
N HIS A 174 12.26 -29.43 7.46
CA HIS A 174 12.46 -27.98 7.51
C HIS A 174 13.94 -27.57 7.49
N SER A 175 14.88 -28.51 7.35
CA SER A 175 16.32 -28.21 7.40
C SER A 175 16.83 -27.27 6.30
N ASN A 176 16.13 -27.19 5.17
CA ASN A 176 16.46 -26.28 4.06
C ASN A 176 15.90 -24.86 4.25
N SER A 177 14.95 -24.66 5.17
CA SER A 177 14.31 -23.36 5.37
C SER A 177 15.01 -22.51 6.44
N SER A 178 15.91 -23.10 7.23
CA SER A 178 16.59 -22.42 8.33
C SER A 178 17.99 -23.02 8.59
N ALA A 179 18.99 -22.14 8.61
CA ALA A 179 20.35 -22.51 8.99
C ALA A 179 20.42 -22.94 10.47
N ILE A 180 19.57 -22.34 11.32
CA ILE A 180 19.45 -22.72 12.73
C ILE A 180 18.95 -24.16 12.87
N ILE A 181 17.89 -24.56 12.15
CA ILE A 181 17.38 -25.94 12.19
C ILE A 181 18.49 -26.93 11.81
N LYS A 182 19.26 -26.63 10.75
CA LYS A 182 20.39 -27.48 10.34
C LYS A 182 21.43 -27.62 11.45
N LYS A 183 21.78 -26.52 12.14
CA LYS A 183 22.73 -26.57 13.26
C LYS A 183 22.17 -27.32 14.48
N VAL A 184 20.87 -27.20 14.77
CA VAL A 184 20.21 -27.99 15.82
C VAL A 184 20.32 -29.49 15.51
N LEU A 185 19.97 -29.91 14.29
CA LEU A 185 20.08 -31.31 13.84
C LEU A 185 21.50 -31.86 13.90
N GLU A 186 22.50 -31.03 13.58
CA GLU A 186 23.92 -31.39 13.59
C GLU A 186 24.56 -31.25 14.98
N ASN A 187 23.79 -30.84 16.00
CA ASN A 187 24.27 -30.50 17.35
C ASN A 187 25.49 -29.54 17.32
N LYS A 188 25.46 -28.56 16.42
CA LYS A 188 26.50 -27.54 16.27
C LYS A 188 26.20 -26.33 17.14
N GLU A 189 27.25 -25.63 17.54
CA GLU A 189 27.13 -24.34 18.22
C GLU A 189 26.37 -23.33 17.33
N ILE A 190 25.36 -22.68 17.92
CA ILE A 190 24.58 -21.61 17.30
C ILE A 190 24.99 -20.28 17.93
N LYS A 191 25.58 -19.42 17.11
CA LYS A 191 26.11 -18.10 17.48
C LYS A 191 25.00 -17.04 17.43
N ASN A 192 25.24 -15.91 18.07
CA ASN A 192 24.26 -14.80 18.03
C ASN A 192 24.09 -14.26 16.60
N ILE A 193 25.15 -14.25 15.80
CA ILE A 193 25.06 -13.86 14.40
C ILE A 193 24.12 -14.77 13.58
N ASP A 194 24.05 -16.07 13.87
CA ASP A 194 23.14 -16.99 13.18
C ASP A 194 21.68 -16.62 13.45
N ILE A 195 21.39 -16.19 14.68
CA ILE A 195 20.06 -15.71 15.09
C ILE A 195 19.66 -14.47 14.30
N ILE A 196 20.59 -13.54 14.06
CA ILE A 196 20.29 -12.33 13.29
C ILE A 196 20.04 -12.66 11.81
N TYR A 197 20.85 -13.52 11.20
CA TYR A 197 20.65 -13.92 9.80
C TYR A 197 19.34 -14.68 9.58
N ASP A 198 18.94 -15.50 10.54
CA ASP A 198 17.73 -16.33 10.46
C ASP A 198 16.52 -15.70 11.18
N PHE A 199 16.58 -14.40 11.50
CA PHE A 199 15.57 -13.75 12.34
C PHE A 199 14.17 -13.75 11.71
N SER A 200 14.07 -13.72 10.39
CA SER A 200 12.79 -13.83 9.69
C SER A 200 12.12 -15.18 9.98
N PHE A 201 12.88 -16.27 9.98
CA PHE A 201 12.36 -17.59 10.35
C PHE A 201 11.93 -17.59 11.83
N ILE A 202 12.76 -17.07 12.73
CA ILE A 202 12.44 -16.97 14.17
C ILE A 202 11.13 -16.22 14.42
N LYS A 203 10.92 -15.09 13.72
CA LYS A 203 9.67 -14.32 13.82
C LYS A 203 8.48 -15.11 13.31
N SER A 204 8.60 -15.78 12.16
CA SER A 204 7.53 -16.60 11.59
C SER A 204 7.19 -17.80 12.49
N PHE A 205 8.20 -18.48 13.03
CA PHE A 205 8.01 -19.61 13.93
C PHE A 205 7.33 -19.18 15.23
N ASN A 206 7.74 -18.06 15.82
CA ASN A 206 7.06 -17.50 17.00
C ASN A 206 5.64 -17.03 16.70
N PHE A 207 5.39 -16.46 15.52
CA PHE A 207 4.03 -16.08 15.09
C PHE A 207 3.11 -17.30 14.97
N ASN A 208 3.67 -18.47 14.62
CA ASN A 208 2.99 -19.75 14.60
C ASN A 208 3.05 -20.49 15.95
N ASP A 209 3.19 -19.77 17.06
CA ASP A 209 3.27 -20.30 18.43
C ASP A 209 4.41 -21.32 18.70
N GLY A 210 5.37 -21.42 17.78
CA GLY A 210 6.44 -22.42 17.81
C GLY A 210 6.03 -23.78 17.26
N LEU A 211 5.07 -23.80 16.33
CA LEU A 211 4.61 -24.99 15.63
C LEU A 211 4.96 -24.89 14.14
N PHE A 212 5.41 -26.01 13.56
CA PHE A 212 5.41 -26.21 12.13
C PHE A 212 3.98 -26.48 11.62
N GLU A 213 3.73 -26.30 10.33
CA GLU A 213 2.37 -26.50 9.76
C GLU A 213 1.84 -27.91 10.03
N GLU A 214 2.71 -28.92 10.00
CA GLU A 214 2.35 -30.31 10.28
C GLU A 214 2.00 -30.59 11.74
N GLU A 215 2.41 -29.71 12.66
CA GLU A 215 2.10 -29.82 14.09
C GLU A 215 0.86 -29.03 14.47
N LYS A 216 0.35 -28.19 13.57
CA LYS A 216 -0.90 -27.49 13.81
C LYS A 216 -2.01 -28.53 13.75
N GLU A 217 -2.60 -28.83 14.90
CA GLU A 217 -3.96 -29.34 14.91
C GLU A 217 -4.81 -28.28 14.20
N TYR A 218 -5.31 -28.60 13.01
CA TYR A 218 -6.23 -27.75 12.27
C TYR A 218 -7.54 -27.63 13.05
N ASN A 219 -7.54 -26.76 14.05
CA ASN A 219 -8.75 -26.30 14.68
C ASN A 219 -9.12 -25.00 13.98
N THR A 220 -9.87 -25.11 12.89
CA THR A 220 -10.45 -24.00 12.12
C THR A 220 -11.07 -22.94 13.03
N LEU A 221 -11.61 -23.36 14.19
CA LEU A 221 -12.19 -22.50 15.23
C LEU A 221 -11.16 -21.52 15.82
N ASN A 222 -9.89 -21.91 15.95
CA ASN A 222 -8.82 -21.06 16.48
C ASN A 222 -8.33 -20.03 15.45
N GLN A 223 -8.53 -20.27 14.16
CA GLN A 223 -8.27 -19.29 13.10
C GLN A 223 -9.46 -18.35 12.85
N MET A 224 -10.66 -18.69 13.33
CA MET A 224 -11.87 -17.87 13.16
C MET A 224 -11.68 -16.40 13.55
N PRO A 225 -11.00 -16.03 14.66
CA PRO A 225 -10.81 -14.62 15.01
C PRO A 225 -9.99 -13.84 13.98
N ASN A 226 -8.94 -14.45 13.39
CA ASN A 226 -8.11 -13.82 12.36
C ASN A 226 -8.82 -13.77 11.00
N ILE A 227 -9.55 -14.83 10.68
CA ILE A 227 -10.39 -14.95 9.48
C ILE A 227 -11.52 -13.91 9.51
N LEU A 228 -12.27 -13.85 10.62
CA LEU A 228 -13.32 -12.86 10.87
C LEU A 228 -12.73 -11.45 10.98
N GLY A 229 -11.55 -11.30 11.57
CA GLY A 229 -10.81 -10.04 11.64
C GLY A 229 -10.48 -9.50 10.25
N ARG A 230 -9.95 -10.33 9.35
CA ARG A 230 -9.68 -9.96 7.95
C ARG A 230 -10.98 -9.64 7.19
N TYR A 231 -12.02 -10.46 7.34
CA TYR A 231 -13.34 -10.21 6.75
C TYR A 231 -13.91 -8.86 7.21
N VAL A 232 -13.85 -8.59 8.52
CA VAL A 232 -14.30 -7.33 9.12
C VAL A 232 -13.43 -6.16 8.67
N THR A 233 -12.12 -6.31 8.56
CA THR A 233 -11.21 -5.25 8.07
C THR A 233 -11.45 -4.91 6.61
N LEU A 234 -11.63 -5.92 5.75
CA LEU A 234 -11.97 -5.74 4.33
C LEU A 234 -13.35 -5.05 4.19
N ASN A 235 -14.33 -5.40 5.02
CA ASN A 235 -15.66 -4.78 5.04
C ASN A 235 -15.75 -3.47 5.86
N LYS A 236 -14.70 -3.10 6.60
CA LYS A 236 -14.58 -1.83 7.35
C LYS A 236 -13.67 -0.81 6.66
N GLN A 237 -13.04 -1.14 5.54
CA GLN A 237 -12.37 -0.12 4.72
C GLN A 237 -13.39 0.96 4.39
N SER A 238 -13.08 2.21 4.76
CA SER A 238 -13.90 3.37 4.42
C SER A 238 -14.06 3.41 2.91
N LEU A 239 -15.31 3.60 2.46
CA LEU A 239 -15.65 3.85 1.06
C LEU A 239 -14.77 4.99 0.55
N ASN A 240 -13.76 4.65 -0.24
CA ASN A 240 -12.99 5.64 -0.95
C ASN A 240 -13.79 5.93 -2.21
N VAL A 241 -14.32 7.16 -2.33
CA VAL A 241 -15.30 7.59 -3.34
C VAL A 241 -14.80 7.43 -4.80
N ASN A 242 -13.53 7.02 -4.97
CA ASN A 242 -12.84 6.88 -6.25
C ASN A 242 -12.70 5.43 -6.76
N VAL A 243 -13.19 4.42 -6.03
CA VAL A 243 -13.09 3.00 -6.46
C VAL A 243 -14.43 2.56 -7.07
N LYS A 244 -14.37 1.89 -8.23
CA LYS A 244 -15.57 1.45 -8.96
C LYS A 244 -16.29 0.31 -8.19
N PRO A 245 -17.64 0.28 -8.17
CA PRO A 245 -18.41 -0.79 -7.52
C PRO A 245 -18.02 -2.20 -7.97
N ASP A 246 -17.69 -2.40 -9.24
CA ASP A 246 -17.28 -3.72 -9.76
C ASP A 246 -15.97 -4.21 -9.11
N ASP A 247 -15.04 -3.31 -8.77
CA ASP A 247 -13.79 -3.67 -8.08
C ASP A 247 -14.07 -4.07 -6.63
N TYR A 248 -15.05 -3.45 -5.98
CA TYR A 248 -15.53 -3.86 -4.65
C TYR A 248 -16.26 -5.20 -4.68
N ILE A 249 -17.12 -5.42 -5.67
CA ILE A 249 -17.84 -6.68 -5.87
C ILE A 249 -16.85 -7.81 -6.15
N LYS A 250 -15.81 -7.56 -6.96
CA LYS A 250 -14.75 -8.52 -7.25
C LYS A 250 -13.93 -8.84 -6.00
N LEU A 251 -13.47 -7.83 -5.26
CA LEU A 251 -12.74 -8.02 -4.01
C LEU A 251 -13.56 -8.82 -2.98
N TYR A 252 -14.87 -8.58 -2.92
CA TYR A 252 -15.80 -9.31 -2.08
C TYR A 252 -15.93 -10.77 -2.52
N LYS A 253 -16.18 -11.04 -3.81
CA LYS A 253 -16.26 -12.40 -4.36
C LYS A 253 -14.96 -13.18 -4.18
N ASP A 254 -13.81 -12.53 -4.38
CA ASP A 254 -12.48 -13.13 -4.18
C ASP A 254 -12.24 -13.47 -2.70
N SER A 255 -12.71 -12.61 -1.78
CA SER A 255 -12.67 -12.90 -0.34
C SER A 255 -13.59 -14.07 0.04
N GLN A 256 -14.82 -14.12 -0.50
CA GLN A 256 -15.76 -15.21 -0.25
C GLN A 256 -15.25 -16.54 -0.81
N ALA A 257 -14.66 -16.57 -2.00
CA ALA A 257 -14.07 -17.76 -2.59
C ALA A 257 -12.89 -18.29 -1.75
N TYR A 258 -12.03 -17.40 -1.26
CA TYR A 258 -10.95 -17.77 -0.35
C TYR A 258 -11.46 -18.39 0.96
N PHE A 259 -12.54 -17.84 1.54
CA PHE A 259 -13.15 -18.40 2.75
C PHE A 259 -13.89 -19.72 2.49
N ARG A 260 -14.60 -19.84 1.35
CA ARG A 260 -15.23 -21.08 0.88
C ARG A 260 -14.23 -22.22 0.84
N ASP A 261 -13.09 -22.02 0.20
CA ASP A 261 -12.07 -23.05 0.02
C ASP A 261 -11.44 -23.45 1.37
N LEU A 262 -11.33 -22.50 2.32
CA LEU A 262 -10.82 -22.74 3.67
C LEU A 262 -11.79 -23.58 4.53
N PHE A 263 -13.11 -23.33 4.44
CA PHE A 263 -14.12 -24.06 5.20
C PHE A 263 -14.54 -25.38 4.56
N MET A 264 -14.27 -25.57 3.26
CA MET A 264 -14.50 -26.84 2.58
C MET A 264 -13.59 -27.97 3.09
N ILE A 265 -12.42 -27.62 3.62
CA ILE A 265 -11.45 -28.57 4.21
C ILE A 265 -12.03 -29.23 5.49
N ASP A 266 -12.81 -28.50 6.28
CA ASP A 266 -13.39 -28.98 7.55
C ASP A 266 -14.91 -29.20 7.51
N TYR A 267 -15.52 -29.06 6.34
CA TYR A 267 -16.96 -29.24 6.08
C TYR A 267 -17.51 -30.58 6.58
N TYR A 268 -16.66 -31.61 6.60
CA TYR A 268 -17.02 -32.98 7.00
C TYR A 268 -17.05 -33.21 8.52
N HIS A 269 -16.72 -32.21 9.36
CA HIS A 269 -16.46 -32.43 10.79
C HIS A 269 -17.37 -31.70 11.81
N GLY A 270 -18.36 -30.88 11.40
CA GLY A 270 -19.34 -30.35 12.37
C GLY A 270 -20.42 -29.39 11.85
N ASP A 271 -21.60 -29.38 12.49
CA ASP A 271 -22.78 -28.61 12.06
C ASP A 271 -22.61 -27.08 12.16
N VAL A 272 -21.71 -26.60 13.01
CA VAL A 272 -21.35 -25.16 13.09
C VAL A 272 -20.66 -24.70 11.80
N PHE A 273 -19.78 -25.52 11.21
CA PHE A 273 -19.09 -25.21 9.97
C PHE A 273 -20.02 -25.27 8.76
N LYS A 274 -21.02 -26.17 8.75
CA LYS A 274 -22.09 -26.16 7.73
C LYS A 274 -22.90 -24.86 7.77
N LYS A 275 -23.18 -24.33 8.96
CA LYS A 275 -23.94 -23.08 9.15
C LYS A 275 -23.14 -21.84 8.79
N LEU A 276 -21.82 -21.84 9.05
CA LEU A 276 -20.91 -20.78 8.58
C LEU A 276 -20.72 -20.84 7.06
N TYR A 277 -20.56 -22.04 6.49
CA TYR A 277 -20.53 -22.25 5.05
C TYR A 277 -21.79 -21.67 4.39
N SER A 278 -23.00 -21.95 4.91
CA SER A 278 -24.24 -21.38 4.35
C SER A 278 -24.31 -19.85 4.43
N ILE A 279 -23.80 -19.24 5.52
CA ILE A 279 -23.73 -17.78 5.67
C ILE A 279 -22.80 -17.17 4.60
N PHE A 280 -21.61 -17.75 4.39
CA PHE A 280 -20.68 -17.26 3.37
C PHE A 280 -21.07 -17.63 1.93
N ASN A 281 -21.98 -18.61 1.75
CA ASN A 281 -22.42 -19.06 0.44
C ASN A 281 -23.60 -18.25 -0.11
N ASN A 282 -24.48 -17.65 0.71
CA ASN A 282 -25.70 -16.99 0.19
C ASN A 282 -26.29 -15.78 0.97
N ASP A 283 -25.80 -15.41 2.16
CA ASP A 283 -26.40 -14.29 2.93
C ASP A 283 -25.42 -13.12 3.08
N ILE A 284 -25.67 -12.01 2.40
CA ILE A 284 -24.94 -10.75 2.65
C ILE A 284 -25.31 -10.26 4.06
N PRO A 285 -24.32 -9.97 4.93
CA PRO A 285 -24.63 -9.45 6.25
C PRO A 285 -25.50 -8.21 6.16
N LYS A 286 -26.55 -8.14 6.96
CA LYS A 286 -27.53 -7.04 6.98
C LYS A 286 -26.86 -5.66 6.98
N GLU A 287 -25.79 -5.48 7.74
CA GLU A 287 -25.03 -4.22 7.81
C GLU A 287 -24.39 -3.81 6.46
N MET A 288 -23.99 -4.78 5.63
CA MET A 288 -23.45 -4.53 4.29
C MET A 288 -24.58 -4.29 3.28
N SER A 289 -25.70 -5.01 3.39
CA SER A 289 -26.92 -4.71 2.62
C SER A 289 -27.40 -3.29 2.91
N ASP A 290 -27.41 -2.88 4.18
CA ASP A 290 -27.78 -1.54 4.62
C ASP A 290 -26.80 -0.47 4.07
N LYS A 291 -25.48 -0.76 4.00
CA LYS A 291 -24.48 0.13 3.39
C LYS A 291 -24.61 0.23 1.87
N LEU A 292 -24.87 -0.87 1.18
CA LEU A 292 -25.11 -0.89 -0.27
C LEU A 292 -26.40 -0.15 -0.62
N GLN A 293 -27.47 -0.34 0.15
CA GLN A 293 -28.72 0.42 0.01
C GLN A 293 -28.53 1.90 0.34
N THR A 294 -27.70 2.24 1.32
CA THR A 294 -27.32 3.63 1.60
C THR A 294 -26.57 4.24 0.42
N LEU A 295 -25.57 3.55 -0.13
CA LEU A 295 -24.82 4.01 -1.30
C LEU A 295 -25.71 4.15 -2.54
N ARG A 296 -26.62 3.20 -2.78
CA ARG A 296 -27.62 3.24 -3.84
C ARG A 296 -28.52 4.47 -3.73
N ASN A 297 -29.10 4.69 -2.56
CA ASN A 297 -30.09 5.74 -2.34
C ASN A 297 -29.46 7.14 -2.22
N THR A 298 -28.23 7.23 -1.69
CA THR A 298 -27.54 8.52 -1.47
C THR A 298 -26.70 8.97 -2.66
N PHE A 299 -26.23 8.06 -3.52
CA PHE A 299 -25.32 8.40 -4.62
C PHE A 299 -25.81 7.94 -5.99
N TYR A 300 -26.12 6.66 -6.17
CA TYR A 300 -26.41 6.13 -7.51
C TYR A 300 -27.78 6.57 -8.07
N ILE A 301 -28.84 6.54 -7.27
CA ILE A 301 -30.17 7.01 -7.69
C ILE A 301 -30.15 8.52 -8.00
N PRO A 302 -29.66 9.40 -7.09
CA PRO A 302 -29.60 10.83 -7.39
C PRO A 302 -28.77 11.14 -8.64
N MET A 303 -27.64 10.44 -8.84
CA MET A 303 -26.81 10.60 -10.02
C MET A 303 -27.52 10.13 -11.29
N LEU A 304 -28.22 8.99 -11.26
CA LEU A 304 -29.01 8.49 -12.39
C LEU A 304 -30.13 9.47 -12.77
N ASP A 305 -30.82 10.04 -11.79
CA ASP A 305 -31.83 11.08 -12.01
C ASP A 305 -31.23 12.32 -12.68
N ASP A 306 -30.07 12.76 -12.23
CA ASP A 306 -29.38 13.90 -12.82
C ASP A 306 -28.88 13.62 -14.24
N LEU A 307 -28.34 12.42 -14.51
CA LEU A 307 -27.97 11.98 -15.86
C LEU A 307 -29.19 11.94 -16.79
N ASN A 308 -30.34 11.46 -16.31
CA ASN A 308 -31.59 11.45 -17.07
C ASN A 308 -32.11 12.86 -17.34
N LYS A 309 -32.02 13.79 -16.38
CA LYS A 309 -32.33 15.22 -16.62
C LYS A 309 -31.41 15.83 -17.67
N ILE A 310 -30.10 15.54 -17.60
CA ILE A 310 -29.12 16.00 -18.59
C ILE A 310 -29.45 15.44 -19.97
N LYS A 311 -29.81 14.16 -20.08
CA LYS A 311 -30.26 13.53 -21.32
C LYS A 311 -31.49 14.23 -21.91
N GLN A 312 -32.51 14.50 -21.09
CA GLN A 312 -33.71 15.22 -21.55
C GLN A 312 -33.37 16.65 -22.02
N ASN A 313 -32.50 17.35 -21.31
CA ASN A 313 -32.03 18.68 -21.72
C ASN A 313 -31.28 18.63 -23.05
N LEU A 314 -30.39 17.65 -23.25
CA LEU A 314 -29.65 17.46 -24.50
C LEU A 314 -30.59 17.10 -25.67
N ILE A 315 -31.60 16.24 -25.45
CA ILE A 315 -32.63 15.92 -26.45
C ILE A 315 -33.43 17.18 -26.81
N ASN A 316 -33.83 17.98 -25.83
CA ASN A 316 -34.55 19.23 -26.06
C ASN A 316 -33.71 20.25 -26.85
N ILE A 317 -32.42 20.37 -26.54
CA ILE A 317 -31.50 21.24 -27.27
C ILE A 317 -31.31 20.75 -28.69
N ARG A 318 -31.12 19.44 -28.88
CA ARG A 318 -30.99 18.81 -30.19
C ARG A 318 -32.24 19.02 -31.05
N ASN A 319 -33.43 18.81 -30.49
CA ASN A 319 -34.70 18.93 -31.22
C ASN A 319 -35.05 20.39 -31.57
N ASN A 320 -34.60 21.34 -30.75
CA ASN A 320 -34.78 22.78 -30.99
C ASN A 320 -33.57 23.43 -31.69
N TYR A 321 -32.62 22.63 -32.18
CA TYR A 321 -31.39 23.13 -32.79
C TYR A 321 -31.69 23.77 -34.15
N SER A 322 -31.83 25.09 -34.15
CA SER A 322 -31.79 25.94 -35.35
C SER A 322 -30.60 26.88 -35.21
N ALA A 323 -29.65 26.83 -36.16
CA ALA A 323 -28.51 27.74 -36.15
C ALA A 323 -28.99 29.20 -36.22
N PRO A 324 -28.37 30.21 -35.55
CA PRO A 324 -27.10 30.23 -34.81
C PRO A 324 -27.24 30.66 -33.32
N TYR A 325 -28.37 30.40 -32.64
CA TYR A 325 -28.61 30.84 -31.25
C TYR A 325 -28.33 29.77 -30.16
N SER A 326 -27.71 28.63 -30.47
CA SER A 326 -27.58 27.48 -29.55
C SER A 326 -26.32 27.42 -28.68
N LYS A 327 -25.33 28.32 -28.87
CA LYS A 327 -24.04 28.26 -28.15
C LYS A 327 -24.14 28.61 -26.66
N ASP A 328 -25.04 29.52 -26.27
CA ASP A 328 -25.13 29.96 -24.87
C ASP A 328 -25.93 28.98 -24.00
N ASN A 329 -26.94 28.30 -24.56
CA ASN A 329 -27.74 27.29 -23.86
C ASN A 329 -26.97 26.00 -23.53
N LEU A 330 -25.93 25.66 -24.31
CA LEU A 330 -25.08 24.49 -24.06
C LEU A 330 -24.02 24.74 -22.99
N LYS A 331 -23.59 26.00 -22.81
CA LYS A 331 -22.65 26.38 -21.74
C LYS A 331 -23.29 26.42 -20.36
N SER A 332 -24.62 26.57 -20.28
CA SER A 332 -25.37 26.60 -19.03
C SER A 332 -25.68 25.20 -18.46
N ILE A 333 -25.37 24.12 -19.18
CA ILE A 333 -25.56 22.76 -18.67
C ILE A 333 -24.35 22.37 -17.81
N THR A 334 -24.60 22.19 -16.53
CA THR A 334 -23.60 21.68 -15.59
C THR A 334 -23.58 20.16 -15.63
N PHE A 335 -22.43 19.56 -15.90
CA PHE A 335 -22.24 18.11 -15.87
C PHE A 335 -21.59 17.68 -14.54
N PRO A 336 -21.91 16.47 -14.03
CA PRO A 336 -21.16 15.87 -12.93
C PRO A 336 -19.67 15.74 -13.28
N ALA A 337 -18.77 15.89 -12.31
CA ALA A 337 -17.32 15.91 -12.53
C ALA A 337 -16.75 14.63 -13.18
N THR A 338 -17.49 13.53 -13.11
CA THR A 338 -17.17 12.21 -13.68
C THR A 338 -17.49 12.12 -15.18
N VAL A 339 -18.32 13.02 -15.72
CA VAL A 339 -18.73 13.04 -17.12
C VAL A 339 -18.08 14.23 -17.82
N LYS A 340 -17.12 13.96 -18.71
CA LYS A 340 -16.39 15.00 -19.46
C LYS A 340 -16.76 14.95 -20.93
N PHE A 341 -17.51 15.94 -21.38
CA PHE A 341 -17.72 16.18 -22.81
C PHE A 341 -16.81 17.32 -23.29
N ASN A 342 -16.16 17.12 -24.44
CA ASN A 342 -15.27 18.12 -25.02
C ASN A 342 -15.81 18.51 -26.41
N PHE A 343 -16.80 19.40 -26.42
CA PHE A 343 -17.43 19.88 -27.65
C PHE A 343 -16.48 20.86 -28.36
N LYS A 344 -16.13 20.60 -29.62
CA LYS A 344 -15.25 21.47 -30.40
C LYS A 344 -16.04 22.44 -31.28
N GLU A 345 -17.14 21.98 -31.90
CA GLU A 345 -17.91 22.81 -32.84
C GLU A 345 -19.39 22.99 -32.45
N TYR A 346 -19.86 22.27 -31.42
CA TYR A 346 -21.25 22.23 -30.96
C TYR A 346 -22.23 21.88 -32.10
N SER A 347 -21.92 20.84 -32.88
CA SER A 347 -22.73 20.35 -34.00
C SER A 347 -23.80 19.34 -33.57
N ILE A 348 -24.84 19.11 -34.41
CA ILE A 348 -25.84 18.04 -34.19
C ILE A 348 -25.15 16.67 -34.03
N LYS A 349 -24.10 16.42 -34.80
CA LYS A 349 -23.32 15.18 -34.71
C LYS A 349 -22.64 15.03 -33.35
N GLU A 350 -22.00 16.07 -32.83
CA GLU A 350 -21.38 16.01 -31.51
C GLU A 350 -22.43 15.90 -30.38
N LEU A 351 -23.65 16.44 -30.56
CA LEU A 351 -24.76 16.23 -29.64
C LEU A 351 -25.27 14.78 -29.67
N ASP A 352 -25.32 14.16 -30.86
CA ASP A 352 -25.67 12.74 -31.02
C ASP A 352 -24.62 11.84 -30.35
N ASP A 353 -23.33 12.09 -30.58
CA ASP A 353 -22.23 11.35 -29.95
C ASP A 353 -22.24 11.52 -28.41
N ALA A 354 -22.58 12.71 -27.91
CA ALA A 354 -22.73 12.96 -26.47
C ALA A 354 -23.95 12.25 -25.88
N LEU A 355 -25.07 12.18 -26.61
CA LEU A 355 -26.26 11.43 -26.20
C LEU A 355 -25.99 9.92 -26.17
N GLU A 356 -25.25 9.38 -27.13
CA GLU A 356 -24.85 7.97 -27.17
C GLU A 356 -23.97 7.62 -25.96
N SER A 357 -22.91 8.41 -25.74
CA SER A 357 -22.04 8.25 -24.58
C SER A 357 -22.82 8.38 -23.26
N LEU A 358 -23.73 9.34 -23.14
CA LEU A 358 -24.57 9.50 -21.95
C LEU A 358 -25.51 8.30 -21.74
N ASN A 359 -26.04 7.71 -22.80
CA ASN A 359 -26.88 6.50 -22.72
C ASN A 359 -26.09 5.29 -22.19
N ASP A 360 -24.82 5.14 -22.58
CA ASP A 360 -23.98 4.06 -22.05
C ASP A 360 -23.64 4.29 -20.56
N HIS A 361 -23.42 5.54 -20.15
CA HIS A 361 -23.25 5.87 -18.74
C HIS A 361 -24.52 5.58 -17.94
N ILE A 362 -25.70 5.96 -18.44
CA ILE A 362 -26.99 5.65 -17.82
C ILE A 362 -27.18 4.13 -17.67
N ARG A 363 -26.92 3.36 -18.74
CA ARG A 363 -27.04 1.89 -18.70
C ARG A 363 -26.12 1.27 -17.65
N ASN A 364 -24.87 1.73 -17.56
CA ASN A 364 -23.94 1.25 -16.53
C ASN A 364 -24.42 1.57 -15.10
N TYR A 365 -25.03 2.73 -14.88
CA TYR A 365 -25.61 3.10 -13.59
C TYR A 365 -26.85 2.24 -13.26
N GLU A 366 -27.74 1.99 -14.24
CA GLU A 366 -28.90 1.11 -14.11
C GLU A 366 -28.48 -0.32 -13.81
N GLU A 367 -27.50 -0.87 -14.53
CA GLU A 367 -26.94 -2.20 -14.27
C GLU A 367 -26.31 -2.30 -12.87
N THR A 368 -25.63 -1.24 -12.42
CA THR A 368 -25.04 -1.19 -11.07
C THR A 368 -26.11 -1.15 -9.99
N ILE A 369 -27.19 -0.40 -10.19
CA ILE A 369 -28.33 -0.34 -9.26
C ILE A 369 -29.05 -1.69 -9.19
N ASN A 370 -29.30 -2.32 -10.34
CA ASN A 370 -29.93 -3.65 -10.40
C ASN A 370 -29.06 -4.71 -9.72
N LYS A 371 -27.74 -4.70 -9.97
CA LYS A 371 -26.78 -5.56 -9.25
C LYS A 371 -26.89 -5.34 -7.74
N ILE A 372 -26.96 -4.09 -7.27
CA ILE A 372 -27.11 -3.80 -5.84
C ILE A 372 -28.44 -4.35 -5.30
N ASP A 373 -29.53 -4.25 -6.05
CA ASP A 373 -30.85 -4.74 -5.65
C ASP A 373 -30.94 -6.28 -5.63
N ASP A 374 -30.33 -6.96 -6.60
CA ASP A 374 -30.23 -8.42 -6.66
C ASP A 374 -29.39 -8.96 -5.49
N ILE A 375 -28.25 -8.29 -5.22
CA ILE A 375 -27.37 -8.53 -4.08
C ILE A 375 -28.14 -8.31 -2.77
N SER A 376 -28.78 -7.16 -2.58
CA SER A 376 -29.51 -6.84 -1.34
C SER A 376 -30.75 -7.69 -1.07
N SER A 377 -31.36 -8.28 -2.11
CA SER A 377 -32.55 -9.13 -2.00
C SER A 377 -32.25 -10.62 -1.80
N GLY A 378 -30.98 -11.03 -1.81
CA GLY A 378 -30.55 -12.43 -1.67
C GLY A 378 -30.83 -13.29 -2.91
N ASN A 379 -31.18 -12.68 -4.05
CA ASN A 379 -31.44 -13.38 -5.30
C ASN A 379 -30.18 -13.41 -6.18
N ILE A 380 -29.14 -14.13 -5.76
CA ILE A 380 -28.11 -14.56 -6.72
C ILE A 380 -28.39 -16.01 -7.05
N LYS A 381 -29.10 -16.24 -8.17
CA LYS A 381 -29.01 -17.52 -8.86
C LYS A 381 -27.69 -17.52 -9.62
N GLU A 382 -26.83 -18.48 -9.31
CA GLU A 382 -25.59 -18.72 -10.04
C GLU A 382 -25.88 -18.94 -11.53
N GLU A 383 -25.19 -18.19 -12.40
CA GLU A 383 -24.91 -18.57 -13.79
C GLU A 383 -23.45 -18.99 -13.93
#